data_AF-T0YM32-F1
#
_entry.id   AF-T0YM32-F1
#
_cell.length_a   1.000
_cell.length_b   1.000
_cell.length_c   1.000
_cell.angle_alpha   90.00
_cell.angle_beta   90.00
_cell.angle_gamma   90.00
#
_symmetry.space_group_name_H-M   'P 1'
#
loop_
_entity.id
_entity.type
_entity.pdbx_description
1 polymer ?
#
loop_
_entity_poly.entity_id
_entity_poly.type
_entity_poly.pdbx_seq_one_letter_code
_entity_poly.pdbx_strand_id
1 'polypeptide(L)'
;MEPLISSLGTMITPSFLTHLPLAPKDPILGVTEAFQADSNPYKVNLGVGVYTDEQGKLPLLRSVALAEDQINTLKTARGYLPIEGLGRYVRQVQTLVFGENSPVLQEGRLVTVQSLGGTGGLKLG
;
A
#
# COMPACT_ATOMS: atom_id res chain seq x y z
N MET A 1 21.54 -30.93 -58.77
CA MET A 1 20.67 -31.35 -57.65
C MET A 1 21.20 -30.67 -56.39
N GLU A 2 20.92 -29.37 -56.23
CA GLU A 2 21.23 -28.60 -55.02
C GLU A 2 19.94 -28.45 -54.20
N PRO A 3 19.98 -28.65 -52.87
CA PRO A 3 18.76 -28.65 -52.07
C PRO A 3 18.30 -27.23 -51.74
N LEU A 4 17.01 -27.06 -51.94
CA LEU A 4 16.15 -25.95 -51.61
C LEU A 4 15.99 -25.87 -50.08
N ILE A 5 16.84 -25.13 -49.36
CA ILE A 5 16.55 -24.72 -47.98
C ILE A 5 16.49 -23.19 -47.96
N SER A 6 15.31 -22.74 -48.38
CA SER A 6 14.76 -21.41 -48.17
C SER A 6 15.07 -20.91 -46.76
N SER A 7 15.76 -19.78 -46.67
CA SER A 7 16.01 -19.05 -45.43
C SER A 7 14.68 -18.49 -44.90
N LEU A 8 13.90 -19.32 -44.21
CA LEU A 8 12.90 -18.86 -43.26
C LEU A 8 13.66 -18.31 -42.04
N GLY A 9 14.23 -17.12 -42.22
CA GLY A 9 14.64 -16.29 -41.09
C GLY A 9 13.39 -16.06 -40.25
N THR A 10 13.36 -16.66 -39.06
CA THR A 10 12.34 -16.39 -38.05
C THR A 10 12.27 -14.87 -37.91
N MET A 11 11.17 -14.25 -38.35
CA MET A 11 10.90 -12.86 -38.02
C MET A 11 10.75 -12.81 -36.51
N ILE A 12 11.82 -12.38 -35.82
CA ILE A 12 11.75 -12.07 -34.39
C ILE A 12 10.90 -10.80 -34.32
N THR A 13 9.61 -10.98 -34.09
CA THR A 13 8.73 -9.87 -33.76
C THR A 13 9.28 -9.22 -32.49
N PRO A 14 9.67 -7.94 -32.52
CA PRO A 14 10.17 -7.28 -31.32
C PRO A 14 9.11 -7.33 -30.22
N SER A 15 9.55 -7.54 -28.98
CA SER A 15 8.66 -7.55 -27.82
C SER A 15 7.87 -6.24 -27.76
N PHE A 16 6.58 -6.31 -27.43
CA PHE A 16 5.73 -5.13 -27.23
C PHE A 16 6.34 -4.10 -26.25
N LEU A 17 7.22 -4.55 -25.35
CA LEU A 17 7.85 -3.71 -24.32
C LEU A 17 9.13 -2.99 -24.80
N THR A 18 9.63 -3.20 -26.02
CA THR A 18 10.91 -2.62 -26.48
C THR A 18 10.92 -1.09 -26.49
N HIS A 19 9.76 -0.45 -26.56
CA HIS A 19 9.63 1.00 -26.60
C HIS A 19 9.20 1.62 -25.27
N LEU A 20 9.10 0.82 -24.19
CA LEU A 20 8.63 1.32 -22.91
C LEU A 20 9.75 2.12 -22.22
N PRO A 21 9.60 3.45 -22.05
CA PRO A 21 10.61 4.23 -21.35
C PRO A 21 10.60 3.89 -19.85
N LEU A 22 11.76 4.00 -19.22
CA LEU A 22 11.87 3.92 -17.76
C LEU A 22 11.14 5.12 -17.14
N ALA A 23 10.24 4.82 -16.20
CA ALA A 23 9.56 5.85 -15.43
C ALA A 23 10.57 6.60 -14.53
N PRO A 24 10.35 7.90 -14.26
CA PRO A 24 11.15 8.64 -13.29
C PRO A 24 11.11 7.95 -11.93
N LYS A 25 12.26 7.91 -11.24
CA LYS A 25 12.32 7.43 -9.86
C LYS A 25 11.57 8.38 -8.93
N ASP A 26 10.85 7.82 -7.98
CA ASP A 26 10.25 8.61 -6.89
C ASP A 26 11.36 9.18 -5.99
N PRO A 27 11.42 10.51 -5.78
CA PRO A 27 12.47 11.15 -4.98
C PRO A 27 12.56 10.62 -3.54
N ILE A 28 11.43 10.23 -2.94
CA ILE A 28 11.37 9.72 -1.55
C ILE A 28 11.90 8.28 -1.49
N LEU A 29 11.57 7.46 -2.50
CA LEU A 29 12.09 6.10 -2.58
C LEU A 29 13.61 6.08 -2.83
N GLY A 30 14.12 7.02 -3.63
CA GLY A 30 15.56 7.15 -3.88
C GLY A 30 16.40 7.38 -2.62
N VAL A 31 15.88 8.11 -1.63
CA VAL A 31 16.57 8.33 -0.34
C VAL A 31 16.71 7.02 0.44
N THR A 32 15.67 6.18 0.41
CA THR A 32 15.70 4.88 1.09
C THR A 32 16.67 3.91 0.41
N GLU A 33 16.69 3.88 -0.93
CA GLU A 33 17.65 3.08 -1.70
C GLU A 33 19.10 3.47 -1.36
N ALA A 34 19.40 4.77 -1.35
CA ALA A 34 20.73 5.28 -0.99
C ALA A 34 21.09 4.93 0.46
N PHE A 35 20.15 5.10 1.39
CA PHE A 35 20.35 4.71 2.78
C PHE A 35 20.63 3.22 2.93
N GLN A 36 19.93 2.34 2.21
CA GLN A 36 20.16 0.90 2.28
C GLN A 36 21.52 0.50 1.71
N ALA A 37 21.96 1.14 0.62
CA ALA A 37 23.24 0.87 -0.03
C ALA A 37 24.46 1.40 0.74
N ASP A 38 24.29 2.38 1.63
CA ASP A 38 25.36 2.93 2.46
C ASP A 38 25.87 1.88 3.48
N SER A 39 27.18 1.61 3.50
CA SER A 39 27.82 0.66 4.40
C SER A 39 28.21 1.25 5.76
N ASN A 40 28.04 2.56 5.96
CA ASN A 40 28.34 3.23 7.22
C ASN A 40 27.46 2.67 8.35
N PRO A 41 28.05 2.12 9.43
CA PRO A 41 27.28 1.57 10.55
C PRO A 41 26.53 2.63 11.37
N TYR A 42 26.87 3.92 11.22
CA TYR A 42 26.24 5.05 11.93
C TYR A 42 25.30 5.87 11.04
N LYS A 43 24.86 5.33 9.90
CA LYS A 43 23.89 6.00 9.02
C LYS A 43 22.54 6.19 9.71
N VAL A 44 21.86 7.30 9.42
CA VAL A 44 20.53 7.63 9.95
C VAL A 44 19.59 7.96 8.80
N ASN A 45 18.39 7.35 8.77
CA ASN A 45 17.36 7.64 7.78
C ASN A 45 16.33 8.62 8.36
N LEU A 46 16.29 9.84 7.83
CA LEU A 46 15.31 10.87 8.17
C LEU A 46 14.33 11.16 7.02
N GLY A 47 14.35 10.35 5.96
CA GLY A 47 13.57 10.59 4.75
C GLY A 47 12.16 9.99 4.81
N VAL A 48 12.05 8.73 5.28
CA VAL A 48 10.75 8.04 5.33
C VAL A 48 10.02 8.40 6.62
N GLY A 49 8.78 8.87 6.49
CA GLY A 49 7.90 9.21 7.61
C GLY A 49 7.31 7.99 8.33
N VAL A 50 8.16 7.05 8.75
CA VAL A 50 7.77 5.86 9.52
C VAL A 50 8.26 6.02 10.95
N TYR A 51 7.38 5.76 11.92
CA TYR A 51 7.74 5.76 13.33
C TYR A 51 8.71 4.61 13.63
N THR A 52 9.81 4.92 14.29
CA THR A 52 10.80 3.94 14.75
C THR A 52 10.98 4.01 16.26
N ASP A 53 11.29 2.86 16.86
CA ASP A 53 11.75 2.77 18.23
C ASP A 53 13.19 3.27 18.40
N GLU A 54 13.70 3.22 19.64
CA GLU A 54 15.07 3.63 20.00
C GLU A 54 16.15 2.79 19.31
N GLN A 55 15.80 1.62 18.74
CA GLN A 55 16.70 0.76 17.98
C GLN A 55 16.58 1.00 16.46
N GLY A 56 15.81 2.01 16.04
CA GLY A 56 15.60 2.35 14.63
C GLY A 56 14.72 1.35 13.89
N LYS A 57 13.90 0.55 14.59
CA LYS A 57 13.01 -0.45 14.00
C LYS A 57 11.56 0.01 14.06
N LEU A 58 10.75 -0.47 13.12
CA LEU A 58 9.29 -0.25 13.12
C LEU A 58 8.63 -1.13 14.19
N PRO A 59 8.04 -0.57 15.25
CA PRO A 59 7.42 -1.38 16.28
C PRO A 59 5.99 -1.79 15.90
N LEU A 60 5.59 -2.99 16.33
CA LEU A 60 4.18 -3.40 16.35
C LEU A 60 3.51 -2.84 17.60
N LEU A 61 2.47 -2.03 17.43
CA LEU A 61 1.73 -1.47 18.56
C LEU A 61 1.04 -2.59 19.37
N ARG A 62 1.13 -2.51 20.70
CA ARG A 62 0.50 -3.49 21.61
C ARG A 62 -1.00 -3.67 21.35
N SER A 63 -1.71 -2.57 21.07
CA SER A 63 -3.15 -2.60 20.75
C SER A 63 -3.45 -3.37 19.46
N VAL A 64 -2.56 -3.29 18.46
CA VAL A 64 -2.68 -4.01 17.19
C VAL A 64 -2.41 -5.49 17.40
N ALA A 65 -1.33 -5.85 18.11
CA ALA A 65 -1.01 -7.24 18.43
C ALA A 65 -2.18 -7.96 19.15
N LEU A 66 -2.78 -7.30 20.15
CA LEU A 66 -3.94 -7.83 20.86
C LEU A 66 -5.16 -8.03 19.93
N ALA A 67 -5.41 -7.10 19.01
CA ALA A 67 -6.50 -7.22 18.05
C ALA A 67 -6.26 -8.37 17.05
N GLU A 68 -5.01 -8.56 16.60
CA GLU A 68 -4.63 -9.68 15.73
C GLU A 68 -4.87 -11.04 16.40
N ASP A 69 -4.46 -11.18 17.66
CA ASP A 69 -4.69 -12.41 18.45
C ASP A 69 -6.19 -12.72 18.59
N GLN A 70 -7.00 -11.69 18.87
CA GLN A 70 -8.46 -11.83 18.93
C GLN A 70 -9.04 -12.28 17.59
N ILE A 71 -8.66 -11.63 16.48
CA ILE A 71 -9.14 -11.98 15.14
C ILE A 71 -8.74 -13.41 14.76
N ASN A 72 -7.51 -13.82 15.07
CA ASN A 72 -7.02 -15.16 14.79
C ASN A 72 -7.78 -16.23 15.59
N THR A 73 -8.14 -15.92 16.83
CA THR A 73 -8.94 -16.82 17.69
C THR A 73 -10.35 -17.04 17.14
N LEU A 74 -10.96 -16.02 16.53
CA LEU A 74 -12.32 -16.09 15.99
C LEU A 74 -12.47 -16.99 14.77
N LYS A 75 -11.39 -17.26 14.01
CA LYS A 75 -11.38 -18.16 12.83
C LYS A 75 -12.52 -17.93 11.83
N THR A 76 -12.87 -16.68 11.57
CA THR A 76 -13.96 -16.33 10.65
C THR A 76 -13.56 -16.53 9.18
N ALA A 77 -14.53 -16.87 8.33
CA ALA A 77 -14.33 -16.91 6.88
C ALA A 77 -13.93 -15.53 6.33
N ARG A 78 -13.04 -15.51 5.32
CA ARG A 78 -12.48 -14.29 4.72
C ARG A 78 -13.08 -14.00 3.34
N GLY A 79 -14.40 -13.87 3.30
CA GLY A 79 -15.14 -13.50 2.09
C GLY A 79 -14.97 -12.02 1.71
N TYR A 80 -15.57 -11.64 0.58
CA TYR A 80 -15.64 -10.24 0.17
C TYR A 80 -16.40 -9.39 1.19
N LEU A 81 -15.94 -8.15 1.35
CA LEU A 81 -16.67 -7.10 2.07
C LEU A 81 -17.68 -6.41 1.14
N PRO A 82 -18.66 -5.68 1.69
CA PRO A 82 -19.44 -4.72 0.91
C PRO A 82 -18.56 -3.70 0.17
N ILE A 83 -19.09 -3.08 -0.88
CA ILE A 83 -18.35 -2.15 -1.75
C ILE A 83 -17.84 -0.95 -0.95
N GLU A 84 -18.66 -0.44 -0.03
CA GLU A 84 -18.36 0.63 0.89
C GLU A 84 -17.36 0.24 2.00
N GLY A 85 -17.07 -1.06 2.15
CA GLY A 85 -16.19 -1.63 3.15
C GLY A 85 -16.90 -2.20 4.36
N LEU A 86 -16.14 -2.41 5.44
CA LEU A 86 -16.66 -3.02 6.65
C LEU A 86 -17.46 -1.99 7.48
N GLY A 87 -18.78 -2.13 7.57
CA GLY A 87 -19.65 -1.13 8.20
C GLY A 87 -19.34 -0.76 9.66
N ARG A 88 -18.73 -1.67 10.46
CA ARG A 88 -18.24 -1.31 11.81
C ARG A 88 -17.00 -0.42 11.76
N TYR A 89 -16.10 -0.67 10.81
CA TYR A 89 -14.89 0.13 10.62
C TYR A 89 -15.26 1.53 10.15
N VAL A 90 -16.13 1.62 9.14
CA VAL A 90 -16.64 2.90 8.60
C VAL A 90 -17.22 3.78 9.69
N ARG A 91 -18.14 3.25 10.52
CA ARG A 91 -18.72 4.01 11.65
C ARG A 91 -17.69 4.43 12.68
N GLN A 92 -16.78 3.53 13.06
CA GLN A 92 -15.76 3.85 14.06
C GLN A 92 -14.79 4.94 13.56
N VAL A 93 -14.47 4.94 12.26
CA VAL A 93 -13.64 6.00 11.65
C VAL A 93 -14.34 7.35 11.69
N GLN A 94 -15.65 7.41 11.40
CA GLN A 94 -16.42 8.65 11.53
C GLN A 94 -16.34 9.20 12.96
N THR A 95 -16.57 8.35 13.95
CA THR A 95 -16.45 8.71 15.37
C THR A 95 -15.04 9.15 15.75
N LEU A 96 -14.01 8.45 15.26
CA LEU A 96 -12.60 8.78 15.55
C LEU A 96 -12.22 10.16 15.02
N VAL A 97 -12.67 10.51 13.81
CA VAL A 97 -12.30 11.77 13.14
C VAL A 97 -13.13 12.95 13.63
N PHE A 98 -14.44 12.79 13.80
CA PHE A 98 -15.36 13.89 14.11
C PHE A 98 -15.77 13.98 15.59
N GLY A 99 -15.54 12.91 16.37
CA GLY A 99 -16.00 12.77 17.75
C GLY A 99 -17.44 12.22 17.85
N GLU A 100 -17.72 11.52 18.96
CA GLU A 100 -19.03 10.91 19.22
C GLU A 100 -20.18 11.93 19.28
N ASN A 101 -19.89 13.15 19.74
CA ASN A 101 -20.88 14.21 19.94
C ASN A 101 -20.98 15.18 18.75
N SER A 102 -20.44 14.82 17.59
CA SER A 102 -20.41 15.71 16.44
C SER A 102 -21.82 15.90 15.85
N PRO A 103 -22.30 17.15 15.65
CA PRO A 103 -23.59 17.39 15.01
C PRO A 103 -23.68 16.78 13.61
N VAL A 104 -22.59 16.81 12.83
CA VAL A 104 -22.55 16.20 11.48
C VAL A 104 -22.75 14.67 11.51
N LEU A 105 -22.33 14.02 12.58
CA LEU A 105 -22.52 12.58 12.79
C LEU A 105 -23.98 12.30 13.21
N GLN A 106 -24.50 13.07 14.18
CA GLN A 106 -25.86 12.91 14.71
C GLN A 106 -26.95 13.22 13.67
N GLU A 107 -26.70 14.20 12.80
CA GLU A 107 -27.59 14.60 11.72
C GLU A 107 -27.45 13.71 10.46
N GLY A 108 -26.57 12.69 10.49
CA GLY A 108 -26.42 11.74 9.38
C GLY A 108 -25.83 12.34 8.10
N ARG A 109 -25.02 13.40 8.21
CA ARG A 109 -24.45 14.13 7.06
C ARG A 109 -23.13 13.58 6.54
N LEU A 110 -22.60 12.52 7.17
CA LEU A 110 -21.32 11.92 6.81
C LEU A 110 -21.50 10.73 5.85
N VAL A 111 -20.86 10.81 4.69
CA VAL A 111 -20.66 9.67 3.79
C VAL A 111 -19.22 9.19 3.94
N THR A 112 -19.02 7.89 4.13
CA THR A 112 -17.68 7.33 4.36
C THR A 112 -17.58 5.96 3.70
N VAL A 113 -16.49 5.74 2.97
CA VAL A 113 -16.16 4.51 2.26
C VAL A 113 -14.75 4.09 2.63
N GLN A 114 -14.53 2.81 2.88
CA GLN A 114 -13.20 2.26 3.13
C GLN A 114 -12.36 2.28 1.83
N SER A 115 -11.12 2.75 1.93
CA SER A 115 -10.20 2.89 0.79
C SER A 115 -8.84 2.23 1.06
N LEU A 116 -7.98 2.17 0.04
CA LEU A 116 -6.62 1.63 0.13
C LEU A 116 -5.66 2.65 0.75
N GLY A 117 -5.72 2.76 2.08
CA GLY A 117 -4.96 3.75 2.84
C GLY A 117 -5.31 5.19 2.42
N GLY A 118 -4.47 6.14 2.85
CA GLY A 118 -4.68 7.56 2.52
C GLY A 118 -4.65 7.84 1.02
N THR A 119 -3.70 7.24 0.30
CA THR A 119 -3.57 7.40 -1.16
C THR A 119 -4.79 6.91 -1.93
N GLY A 120 -5.36 5.78 -1.54
CA GLY A 120 -6.63 5.29 -2.11
C GLY A 120 -7.79 6.22 -1.80
N GLY A 121 -7.82 6.81 -0.60
CA GLY A 121 -8.79 7.85 -0.23
C GLY A 121 -8.73 9.06 -1.15
N LEU A 122 -7.54 9.62 -1.34
CA LEU A 122 -7.30 10.76 -2.25
C LEU A 122 -7.63 10.45 -3.71
N LYS A 123 -7.53 9.17 -4.11
CA LYS A 123 -7.90 8.76 -5.48
C LYS A 123 -9.41 8.74 -5.68
N LEU A 124 -10.18 8.44 -4.63
CA LEU A 124 -11.64 8.38 -4.67
C LEU A 124 -12.29 9.76 -4.53
N GLY A 125 -11.63 10.72 -3.84
CA GLY A 125 -12.13 12.07 -3.60
C GLY A 125 -11.04 13.11 -3.51
#